data_AF-A0A090WEN3-F1
#
_entry.id   AF-A0A090WEN3-F1
#
_cell.length_a   1.000
_cell.length_b   1.000
_cell.length_c   1.000
_cell.angle_alpha   90.00
_cell.angle_beta   90.00
_cell.angle_gamma   90.00
#
_symmetry.space_group_name_H-M   'P 1'
#
loop_
_entity.id
_entity.type
_entity.pdbx_description
1 polymer ?
#
loop_
_entity_poly.entity_id
_entity_poly.type
_entity_poly.pdbx_seq_one_letter_code
_entity_poly.pdbx_strand_id
1 'polypeptide(L)' 'MAKPTMQERVEVARRHLEMSIAWKGETLGVFETRRHYTNYFKGIPNFKEYRMKMVTSDDSKGVFDTFNEVLDKFGNHRFD' A
#
# COMPACT_ATOMS: atom_id res chain seq x y z
N MET A 1 -2.52 -16.51 16.18
CA MET A 1 -1.62 -16.36 15.01
C MET A 1 -0.93 -15.02 15.13
N ALA A 2 0.35 -14.93 14.75
CA ALA A 2 1.09 -13.66 14.75
C ALA A 2 0.46 -12.68 13.74
N LYS A 3 0.52 -11.39 14.03
CA LYS A 3 0.08 -10.35 13.08
C LYS A 3 1.09 -10.21 11.95
N PRO A 4 0.64 -9.92 10.71
CA PRO A 4 1.55 -9.73 9.59
C PRO A 4 2.42 -8.50 9.81
N THR A 5 3.70 -8.65 9.45
CA THR A 5 4.74 -7.63 9.43
C THR A 5 4.43 -6.51 8.43
N MET A 6 5.21 -5.42 8.49
CA MET A 6 5.04 -4.34 7.51
C MET A 6 5.35 -4.83 6.09
N GLN A 7 6.40 -5.64 5.94
CA GLN A 7 6.82 -6.24 4.68
C GLN A 7 5.70 -7.06 4.06
N GLU A 8 5.08 -7.96 4.85
CA GLU A 8 3.98 -8.79 4.36
C GLU A 8 2.75 -7.96 3.97
N ARG A 9 2.43 -6.90 4.73
CA ARG A 9 1.32 -6.00 4.39
C ARG A 9 1.58 -5.22 3.10
N VAL A 10 2.79 -4.70 2.93
CA VAL A 10 3.19 -4.00 1.69
C VAL A 10 3.17 -4.97 0.51
N GLU A 11 3.67 -6.18 0.69
CA GLU A 11 3.70 -7.19 -0.37
C GLU A 11 2.28 -7.55 -0.85
N VAL A 12 1.35 -7.78 0.08
CA VAL A 12 -0.05 -8.05 -0.28
C VAL A 12 -0.69 -6.84 -0.99
N ALA A 13 -0.42 -5.61 -0.53
CA ALA A 13 -0.92 -4.39 -1.17
C ALA A 13 -0.34 -4.18 -2.57
N ARG A 14 0.97 -4.43 -2.75
CA ARG A 14 1.68 -4.38 -4.03
C ARG A 14 1.11 -5.39 -5.00
N ARG A 15 0.97 -6.65 -4.56
CA ARG A 15 0.42 -7.72 -5.39
C ARG A 15 -1.02 -7.44 -5.81
N HIS A 16 -1.84 -6.88 -4.92
CA HIS A 16 -3.20 -6.46 -5.27
C HIS A 16 -3.19 -5.39 -6.38
N LEU A 17 -2.34 -4.37 -6.27
CA LEU A 17 -2.21 -3.35 -7.31
C LEU A 17 -1.77 -3.96 -8.64
N GLU A 18 -0.72 -4.77 -8.65
CA GLU A 18 -0.22 -5.45 -9.86
C GLU A 18 -1.31 -6.29 -10.54
N MET A 19 -2.05 -7.10 -9.78
CA MET A 19 -3.13 -7.92 -10.34
C MET A 19 -4.29 -7.07 -10.85
N SER A 20 -4.63 -5.98 -10.15
CA SER A 20 -5.68 -5.06 -10.57
C SER A 20 -5.30 -4.38 -11.90
N ILE A 21 -4.05 -3.93 -12.03
CA ILE A 21 -3.51 -3.36 -13.27
C ILE A 21 -3.49 -4.39 -14.40
N ALA A 22 -2.99 -5.60 -14.13
CA ALA A 22 -2.91 -6.66 -15.13
C ALA A 22 -4.28 -7.06 -15.68
N TRP A 23 -5.33 -7.02 -14.86
CA TRP A 23 -6.69 -7.30 -15.29
C TRP A 23 -7.33 -6.09 -15.99
N LYS A 24 -7.27 -4.91 -15.35
CA LYS A 24 -8.17 -3.78 -15.64
C LYS A 24 -7.51 -2.64 -16.39
N GLY A 25 -6.19 -2.70 -16.58
CA GLY A 25 -5.38 -1.56 -17.01
C GLY A 25 -5.03 -0.64 -15.85
N GLU A 26 -4.07 0.24 -16.09
CA GLU A 26 -3.41 1.03 -15.04
C GLU A 26 -4.39 1.94 -14.28
N THR A 27 -5.11 2.80 -15.00
CA THR A 27 -5.99 3.82 -14.37
C THR A 27 -7.03 3.17 -13.47
N LEU A 28 -7.78 2.19 -13.99
CA LEU A 28 -8.80 1.50 -13.19
C LEU A 28 -8.16 0.68 -12.06
N GLY A 29 -7.01 0.04 -12.34
CA GLY A 29 -6.25 -0.71 -11.36
C GLY A 29 -5.84 0.11 -10.13
N VAL A 30 -5.30 1.31 -10.37
CA VAL A 30 -4.92 2.27 -9.32
C VAL A 30 -6.16 2.77 -8.59
N PHE A 31 -7.19 3.24 -9.30
CA PHE A 31 -8.33 3.91 -8.67
C PHE A 31 -9.13 2.97 -7.76
N GLU A 32 -9.36 1.74 -8.20
CA GLU A 32 -10.11 0.77 -7.39
C GLU A 32 -9.32 0.29 -6.17
N THR A 33 -7.99 0.30 -6.22
CA THR A 33 -7.16 -0.18 -5.11
C THR A 33 -7.05 0.83 -3.96
N ARG A 34 -7.28 2.13 -4.21
CA ARG A 34 -7.21 3.22 -3.22
C ARG A 34 -7.96 2.93 -1.93
N ARG A 35 -9.19 2.41 -2.03
CA ARG A 35 -10.05 2.13 -0.86
C ARG A 35 -9.50 1.05 0.08
N HIS A 36 -8.55 0.24 -0.39
CA HIS A 36 -8.00 -0.88 0.37
C HIS A 36 -6.79 -0.50 1.22
N TYR A 37 -6.10 0.62 0.93
CA TYR A 37 -4.89 1.01 1.68
C TYR A 37 -5.15 1.32 3.15
N THR A 38 -6.36 1.79 3.50
CA THR A 38 -6.76 1.92 4.91
C THR A 38 -6.71 0.59 5.65
N ASN A 39 -7.08 -0.52 4.99
CA ASN A 39 -7.13 -1.85 5.61
C ASN A 39 -5.74 -2.47 5.72
N TYR A 40 -4.90 -2.35 4.68
CA TYR A 40 -3.52 -2.85 4.72
C TYR A 40 -2.71 -2.15 5.81
N PHE A 41 -2.89 -0.83 5.93
CA PHE A 41 -2.08 0.04 6.78
C PHE A 41 -2.86 0.59 7.98
N LYS A 42 -3.71 -0.24 8.58
CA LYS A 42 -4.43 0.09 9.83
C LYS A 42 -3.52 -0.08 11.04
N GLY A 43 -3.69 0.81 12.02
CA GLY A 43 -3.01 0.73 13.32
C GLY A 43 -1.56 1.20 13.33
N ILE A 44 -1.09 1.87 12.30
CA ILE A 44 0.29 2.38 12.21
C ILE A 44 0.31 3.85 12.64
N PRO A 45 1.04 4.21 13.71
CA PRO A 45 1.22 5.60 14.10
C PRO A 45 1.88 6.42 12.99
N ASN A 46 1.52 7.69 12.85
CA ASN A 46 2.12 8.64 11.90
C ASN A 46 2.07 8.19 10.42
N PHE A 47 1.08 7.37 10.04
CA PHE A 47 0.97 6.84 8.67
C PHE A 47 0.09 7.67 7.72
N LYS A 48 -0.54 8.75 8.21
CA LYS A 48 -1.53 9.53 7.46
C LYS A 48 -0.97 10.05 6.13
N GLU A 49 0.26 10.57 6.12
CA GLU A 49 0.91 11.12 4.93
C GLU A 49 1.07 10.08 3.82
N TYR A 50 1.59 8.89 4.13
CA TYR A 50 1.81 7.82 3.16
C TYR A 50 0.49 7.30 2.60
N ARG A 51 -0.52 7.13 3.45
CA ARG A 51 -1.86 6.76 2.97
C ARG A 51 -2.41 7.82 2.02
N MET A 52 -2.27 9.10 2.35
CA MET A 52 -2.70 10.19 1.48
C MET A 52 -2.02 10.11 0.12
N LYS A 53 -0.68 9.96 0.08
CA LYS A 53 0.07 9.78 -1.18
C LYS A 53 -0.54 8.65 -2.02
N MET A 54 -0.75 7.46 -1.45
CA MET A 54 -1.32 6.32 -2.18
C MET A 54 -2.73 6.56 -2.73
N VAL A 55 -3.60 7.26 -1.98
CA VAL A 55 -5.00 7.50 -2.42
C VAL A 55 -5.15 8.70 -3.35
N THR A 56 -4.11 9.53 -3.49
CA THR A 56 -4.11 10.68 -4.40
C THR A 56 -3.22 10.48 -5.63
N SER A 57 -2.38 9.45 -5.69
CA SER A 57 -1.58 9.11 -6.88
C SER A 57 -2.46 8.67 -8.04
N ASP A 58 -2.27 9.28 -9.22
CA ASP A 58 -3.05 8.98 -10.43
C ASP A 58 -2.42 7.89 -11.32
N ASP A 59 -1.20 7.48 -11.01
CA ASP A 59 -0.46 6.43 -11.72
C ASP A 59 0.08 5.36 -10.77
N SER A 60 0.40 4.19 -11.31
CA SER A 60 0.85 3.05 -10.52
C SER A 60 2.25 3.28 -9.93
N LYS A 61 3.10 4.01 -10.65
CA LYS A 61 4.47 4.31 -10.24
C LYS A 61 4.48 5.10 -8.93
N GLY A 62 3.66 6.13 -8.79
CA GLY A 62 3.57 6.92 -7.56
C GLY A 62 3.13 6.09 -6.35
N VAL A 63 2.24 5.12 -6.56
CA VAL A 63 1.84 4.20 -5.50
C VAL A 63 2.97 3.23 -5.14
N PHE A 64 3.65 2.65 -6.13
CA PHE A 64 4.80 1.76 -5.89
C PHE A 64 5.97 2.48 -5.21
N ASP A 65 6.24 3.73 -5.58
CA ASP A 65 7.25 4.58 -4.93
C ASP A 65 6.87 4.82 -3.46
N THR A 66 5.57 5.05 -3.18
CA THR A 66 5.09 5.19 -1.81
C THR A 66 5.23 3.88 -1.02
N PHE A 67 5.02 2.71 -1.63
CA PHE A 67 5.28 1.43 -0.96
C PHE A 67 6.76 1.26 -0.59
N ASN A 68 7.68 1.68 -1.46
CA ASN A 68 9.11 1.66 -1.15
C ASN A 68 9.43 2.58 0.03
N GLU A 69 8.90 3.82 0.02
CA GLU A 69 9.07 4.76 1.13
C GLU A 69 8.53 4.19 2.47
N VAL A 70 7.41 3.46 2.41
CA VAL A 70 6.83 2.78 3.57
C VAL A 70 7.73 1.66 4.08
N LEU A 71 8.33 0.86 3.20
CA LEU A 71 9.30 -0.17 3.61
C LEU A 71 10.53 0.43 4.27
N ASP A 72 11.06 1.53 3.70
CA ASP A 72 12.24 2.20 4.24
C ASP A 72 11.98 2.77 5.64
N LYS A 73 10.82 3.40 5.85
CA LYS A 73 10.52 4.09 7.12
C LYS A 73 9.86 3.21 8.18
N PHE A 74 9.09 2.21 7.76
CA PHE A 74 8.28 1.38 8.66
C PHE A 74 8.59 -0.11 8.58
N GLY A 75 9.60 -0.54 7.81
CA GLY A 75 9.93 -1.96 7.66
C GLY A 75 10.16 -2.68 9.00
N ASN A 76 10.70 -1.99 10.00
CA ASN A 76 10.92 -2.56 11.34
C ASN A 76 9.73 -2.40 12.30
N HIS A 77 8.59 -1.88 11.83
CA HIS A 77 7.40 -1.71 12.66
C HIS A 77 6.81 -3.08 13.05
N ARG A 78 6.62 -3.27 14.36
CA ARG A 78 6.04 -4.48 14.93
C ARG A 78 4.58 -4.23 15.24
N PHE A 79 3.73 -5.16 14.81
CA PHE A 79 2.32 -5.14 15.11
C PHE A 79 2.06 -6.07 16.29
N ASP A 80 1.80 -5.48 17.45
CA ASP A 80 1.24 -6.16 18.63
C ASP A 80 -0.24 -6.46 18.42
#